data_AF-A0A534K076-F1
#
_entry.id   AF-A0A534K076-F1
#
_cell.length_a   1.000
_cell.length_b   1.000
_cell.length_c   1.000
_cell.angle_alpha   90.00
_cell.angle_beta   90.00
_cell.angle_gamma   90.00
#
_symmetry.space_group_name_H-M   'P 1'
#
loop_
_entity.id
_entity.type
_entity.pdbx_description
1 polymer ?
#
loop_
_entity_poly.entity_id
_entity_poly.type
_entity_poly.pdbx_seq_one_letter_code
_entity_poly.pdbx_strand_id
1 'polypeptide(L)' 'MRVVLGGTFDILHEGHEALLRAAFEGRPAEVLIGLTTDR' A
#
# COMPACT_ATOMS: atom_id res chain seq x y z
N MET A 1 15.43 0.23 -3.71
CA MET A 1 14.70 0.94 -2.63
C MET A 1 13.62 0.03 -2.08
N ARG A 2 13.37 0.07 -0.79
CA ARG A 2 12.25 -0.61 -0.14
C ARG A 2 11.14 0.42 0.11
N VAL A 3 9.90 0.08 -0.21
CA VAL A 3 8.73 0.91 0.05
C VAL A 3 7.87 0.24 1.10
N VAL A 4 7.36 1.02 2.06
CA VAL A 4 6.50 0.53 3.13
C VAL A 4 5.27 1.42 3.22
N LEU A 5 4.09 0.80 3.26
CA LEU A 5 2.82 1.47 3.47
C LEU A 5 1.91 0.59 4.33
N GLY A 6 0.86 1.18 4.87
CA GLY A 6 -0.15 0.42 5.59
C GLY A 6 -1.49 1.15 5.63
N GLY A 7 -2.53 0.39 5.91
CA GLY A 7 -3.90 0.88 5.98
C GLY A 7 -4.86 -0.25 6.33
N THR A 8 -6.10 0.12 6.63
CA THR A 8 -7.17 -0.85 6.79
C THR A 8 -7.64 -1.41 5.45
N PHE A 9 -7.66 -0.56 4.42
CA PHE A 9 -8.15 -0.92 3.08
C PHE A 9 -9.59 -1.49 3.07
N ASP A 10 -10.40 -1.11 4.06
CA ASP A 10 -11.82 -1.47 4.12
C ASP A 10 -12.63 -0.58 3.17
N ILE A 11 -13.25 -1.25 2.19
CA ILE A 11 -13.56 -0.77 0.84
C ILE A 11 -12.34 -0.11 0.15
N LEU A 12 -11.82 -0.79 -0.88
CA LEU A 12 -10.82 -0.21 -1.77
C LEU A 12 -11.45 0.91 -2.61
N HIS A 13 -11.05 2.15 -2.33
CA HIS A 13 -11.47 3.34 -3.06
C HIS A 13 -10.27 3.96 -3.80
N GLU A 14 -10.53 4.97 -4.63
CA GLU A 14 -9.53 5.60 -5.52
C GLU A 14 -8.26 6.07 -4.79
N GLY A 15 -8.39 6.59 -3.56
CA GLY A 15 -7.23 6.94 -2.73
C GLY A 15 -6.29 5.76 -2.41
N HIS A 16 -6.84 4.57 -2.12
CA HIS A 16 -6.04 3.37 -1.91
C HIS A 16 -5.35 2.92 -3.19
N GLU A 17 -6.06 2.99 -4.32
CA GLU A 17 -5.47 2.66 -5.62
C GLU A 17 -4.31 3.58 -5.98
N ALA A 18 -4.47 4.89 -5.76
CA ALA A 18 -3.41 5.86 -6.00
C ALA A 18 -2.17 5.57 -5.14
N LEU A 19 -2.39 5.24 -3.86
CA LEU A 19 -1.31 4.89 -2.93
C LEU A 19 -0.59 3.61 -3.35
N LEU A 20 -1.32 2.57 -3.75
CA LEU A 20 -0.75 1.31 -4.24
C LEU A 20 0.02 1.54 -5.54
N ARG A 21 -0.51 2.32 -6.50
CA ARG A 21 0.19 2.65 -7.75
C ARG A 21 1.52 3.34 -7.48
N ALA A 22 1.53 4.34 -6.61
CA ALA A 22 2.75 5.04 -6.21
C ALA A 22 3.76 4.10 -5.51
N ALA A 23 3.28 3.14 -4.72
CA ALA A 23 4.16 2.20 -4.02
C ALA A 23 4.97 1.29 -4.96
N PHE A 24 4.47 1.01 -6.17
CA PHE A 24 5.17 0.21 -7.19
C PHE A 24 5.90 1.06 -8.23
N GLU A 25 5.80 2.39 -8.15
CA GLU A 25 6.50 3.29 -9.07
C GLU A 25 8.02 3.17 -8.91
N GLY A 26 8.75 3.25 -10.03
CA GLY A 26 10.22 3.17 -10.01
C GLY A 26 10.80 1.77 -9.74
N ARG A 27 9.98 0.71 -9.77
CA ARG A 27 10.38 -0.71 -9.60
C ARG A 27 11.20 -0.92 -8.32
N PRO A 28 10.61 -0.72 -7.13
CA PRO A 28 11.30 -0.98 -5.88
C PRO A 28 11.73 -2.45 -5.79
N ALA A 29 12.76 -2.70 -5.00
CA ALA A 29 13.24 -4.06 -4.76
C ALA A 29 12.25 -4.88 -3.92
N GLU A 30 11.48 -4.19 -3.07
CA GLU A 30 10.45 -4.79 -2.21
C GLU A 30 9.40 -3.73 -1.85
N VAL A 31 8.14 -4.14 -1.77
CA VAL A 31 7.03 -3.37 -1.20
C VAL A 31 6.42 -4.17 -0.05
N LEU A 32 6.39 -3.59 1.15
CA LEU A 32 5.74 -4.17 2.32
C LEU A 32 4.44 -3.41 2.63
N ILE A 33 3.31 -4.12 2.65
CA ILE A 33 1.99 -3.55 2.93
C ILE A 33 1.48 -4.11 4.26
N GLY A 34 1.34 -3.25 5.27
CA GLY A 34 0.72 -3.59 6.54
C GLY A 34 -0.81 -3.44 6.48
N LEU A 35 -1.54 -4.48 6.89
CA LEU A 35 -2.99 -4.43 7.04
C LEU A 35 -3.34 -4.33 8.52
N THR A 36 -4.28 -3.45 8.87
CA THR A 36 -4.77 -3.38 10.25
C THR A 36 -5.61 -4.61 10.58
N THR A 37 -5.64 -4.98 11.85
CA THR A 37 -6.57 -6.00 12.36
C THR A 37 -7.94 -5.39 12.64
N ASP A 38 -8.99 -6.22 12.66
CA ASP A 38 -10.33 -5.81 13.10
C ASP A 38 -10.46 -5.66 14.63
N ARG A 39 -9.42 -6.05 15.37
CA ARG A 39 -9.37 -6.03 16.84
C ARG A 39 -9.07 -4.64 17.40
#